data_AF-A0A0K0EX67-F1
#
_entry.id   AF-A0A0K0EX67-F1
#
_cell.length_a   1.000
_cell.length_b   1.000
_cell.length_c   1.000
_cell.angle_alpha   90.00
_cell.angle_beta   90.00
_cell.angle_gamma   90.00
#
_symmetry.space_group_name_H-M   'P 1'
#
loop_
_entity.id
_entity.type
_entity.pdbx_description
1 polymer ?
#
loop_
_entity_poly.entity_id
_entity_poly.type
_entity_poly.pdbx_seq_one_letter_code
_entity_poly.pdbx_strand_id
1 'polypeptide(L)'
;MENILQFGYFLYGKQENYKILTKLFGNLACLIAAFVGVPANLIVIKRIIQSKDFQKSASYLIILNLAVADFLFLSGTPLLLYNSILDSWNFGLFLCKAFLSGNAVNYLN
;
A
#
# COMPACT_ATOMS: atom_id res chain seq x y z
N MET A 1 6.76 -41.31 17.23
CA MET A 1 5.95 -40.68 16.17
C MET A 1 5.18 -39.47 16.73
N GLU A 2 4.54 -39.60 17.89
CA GLU A 2 3.77 -38.53 18.57
C GLU A 2 4.59 -37.26 18.88
N ASN A 3 5.83 -37.39 19.36
CA ASN A 3 6.70 -36.23 19.64
C ASN A 3 7.04 -35.39 18.40
N ILE A 4 7.11 -36.01 17.22
CA ILE A 4 7.39 -35.31 15.95
C ILE A 4 6.13 -34.56 15.51
N LEU A 5 4.96 -35.17 15.65
CA LEU A 5 3.67 -34.52 15.39
C LEU A 5 3.48 -33.31 16.30
N GLN A 6 3.73 -33.45 17.61
CA GLN A 6 3.59 -32.35 18.57
C GLN A 6 4.56 -31.19 18.29
N PHE A 7 5.80 -31.49 17.89
CA PHE A 7 6.76 -30.47 17.43
C PHE A 7 6.30 -29.79 16.13
N GLY A 8 5.73 -30.56 15.19
CA GLY A 8 5.12 -30.02 13.97
C GLY A 8 3.95 -29.07 14.24
N TYR A 9 3.03 -29.44 15.15
CA TYR A 9 1.93 -28.56 15.57
C TYR A 9 2.43 -27.30 16.27
N PHE A 10 3.47 -27.41 17.09
CA PHE A 10 4.10 -26.25 17.73
C PHE A 10 4.72 -25.29 16.70
N LEU A 11 5.48 -25.81 15.73
CA LEU A 11 6.05 -24.98 14.65
C LEU A 11 4.96 -24.37 13.76
N TYR A 12 3.93 -25.13 13.41
CA TYR A 12 2.79 -24.66 12.60
C TYR A 12 2.05 -23.53 13.32
N GLY A 13 1.75 -23.69 14.62
CA GLY A 13 1.12 -22.65 15.42
C GLY A 13 1.99 -21.39 15.55
N LYS A 14 3.31 -21.55 15.66
CA LYS A 14 4.25 -20.42 15.66
C LYS A 14 4.23 -19.68 14.32
N GLN A 15 4.25 -20.40 13.20
CA GLN A 15 4.22 -19.84 11.85
C GLN A 15 2.91 -19.11 11.53
N GLU A 16 1.77 -19.65 11.93
CA GLU A 16 0.47 -18.98 11.78
C GLU A 16 0.41 -17.70 12.63
N ASN A 17 0.89 -17.73 13.88
CA ASN A 17 0.97 -16.53 14.70
C ASN A 17 1.85 -15.44 14.07
N TYR A 18 3.01 -15.79 13.51
CA TYR A 18 3.85 -14.80 12.83
C TYR A 18 3.17 -14.20 11.59
N LYS A 19 2.47 -15.01 10.77
CA LYS A 19 1.71 -14.50 9.61
C LYS A 19 0.60 -13.54 10.03
N ILE A 20 -0.12 -13.87 11.10
CA ILE A 20 -1.18 -13.01 11.65
C ILE A 20 -0.58 -11.70 12.16
N LEU A 21 0.52 -11.77 12.91
CA LEU A 21 1.20 -10.59 13.45
C LEU A 21 1.74 -9.68 12.33
N THR A 22 2.37 -10.25 11.29
CA THR A 22 2.88 -9.44 10.17
C THR A 22 1.76 -8.82 9.35
N LYS A 23 0.66 -9.55 9.10
CA LYS A 23 -0.54 -8.98 8.46
C LYS A 23 -1.12 -7.84 9.28
N LEU A 24 -1.29 -8.03 10.59
CA LEU A 24 -1.85 -7.01 11.48
C LEU A 24 -0.98 -5.74 11.50
N PHE A 25 0.34 -5.90 11.69
CA PHE A 25 1.27 -4.78 11.74
C PHE A 25 1.34 -4.05 10.40
N GLY A 26 1.41 -4.77 9.28
CA GLY A 26 1.40 -4.21 7.94
C GLY A 26 0.11 -3.44 7.65
N ASN A 27 -1.04 -3.99 8.07
CA ASN A 27 -2.34 -3.35 7.91
C ASN A 27 -2.44 -2.03 8.68
N LEU A 28 -2.03 -2.05 9.95
CA LEU A 28 -2.01 -0.84 10.80
C LEU A 28 -1.07 0.23 10.22
N ALA A 29 0.14 -0.16 9.81
CA ALA A 29 1.10 0.75 9.20
C ALA A 29 0.54 1.39 7.91
N CYS A 30 -0.09 0.60 7.03
CA CYS A 30 -0.71 1.11 5.80
C CYS A 30 -1.85 2.09 6.08
N LEU A 31 -2.70 1.78 7.07
CA LEU A 31 -3.80 2.68 7.45
C LEU A 31 -3.29 4.01 7.99
N ILE A 32 -2.29 3.99 8.87
CA ILE A 32 -1.68 5.20 9.42
C ILE A 32 -1.02 6.01 8.30
N ALA A 33 -0.26 5.36 7.42
CA ALA A 33 0.40 6.00 6.29
C ALA A 33 -0.60 6.64 5.33
N ALA A 34 -1.70 5.95 5.00
CA ALA A 34 -2.75 6.51 4.16
C ALA A 34 -3.44 7.71 4.85
N PHE A 35 -3.77 7.58 6.14
CA PHE A 35 -4.47 8.62 6.88
C PHE A 35 -3.64 9.92 7.01
N VAL A 36 -2.32 9.80 7.18
CA VAL A 36 -1.43 10.98 7.28
C VAL A 36 -1.00 11.47 5.91
N GLY A 37 -0.61 10.57 5.02
CA GLY A 37 0.03 10.94 3.76
C GLY A 37 -0.94 11.38 2.67
N VAL A 38 -2.20 10.91 2.66
CA VAL A 38 -3.23 11.43 1.74
C VAL A 38 -3.48 12.93 1.96
N PRO A 39 -3.82 13.41 3.17
CA PRO A 39 -4.00 14.84 3.40
C PRO A 39 -2.70 15.63 3.25
N ALA A 40 -1.56 15.11 3.69
CA ALA A 40 -0.28 15.81 3.54
C ALA A 40 0.07 16.08 2.07
N ASN A 41 0.00 15.06 1.21
CA ASN A 41 0.31 15.21 -0.22
C ASN A 41 -0.73 16.07 -0.93
N LEU A 42 -2.01 15.99 -0.54
CA LEU A 42 -3.07 16.86 -1.08
C LEU A 42 -2.82 18.34 -0.74
N ILE A 43 -2.35 18.64 0.48
CA ILE A 43 -1.97 19.99 0.89
C ILE A 43 -0.79 20.49 0.04
N VAL A 44 0.22 19.66 -0.19
CA VAL A 44 1.38 20.01 -1.04
C VAL A 44 0.93 20.34 -2.46
N ILE A 45 0.12 19.48 -3.08
CA ILE A 45 -0.45 19.71 -4.41
C ILE A 45 -1.20 21.05 -4.46
N LYS A 46 -2.10 21.27 -3.49
CA LYS A 46 -2.88 22.51 -3.40
C LYS A 46 -1.99 23.74 -3.25
N ARG A 47 -0.96 23.67 -2.40
CA ARG A 47 0.00 24.76 -2.17
C ARG A 47 0.79 25.10 -3.42
N ILE A 48 1.21 24.09 -4.19
CA ILE A 48 1.96 24.30 -5.43
C ILE A 48 1.06 24.91 -6.51
N ILE A 49 -0.15 24.37 -6.72
CA ILE A 49 -1.10 24.89 -7.71
C ILE A 49 -1.52 26.34 -7.38
N GLN A 50 -1.67 26.66 -6.10
CA GLN A 50 -2.00 28.02 -5.64
C GLN A 50 -0.81 28.99 -5.71
N SER A 51 0.42 28.49 -5.83
CA SER A 51 1.61 29.33 -5.99
C SER A 51 1.70 29.88 -7.41
N LYS A 52 1.96 31.19 -7.57
CA LYS A 52 2.19 31.79 -8.89
C LYS A 52 3.53 31.39 -9.52
N ASP A 53 4.38 30.71 -8.76
CA ASP A 53 5.75 30.36 -9.17
C ASP A 53 5.89 28.93 -9.70
N PHE A 54 4.82 28.11 -9.68
CA PHE A 54 4.90 26.73 -10.17
C PHE A 54 5.27 26.64 -11.66
N GLN A 55 4.90 27.66 -12.44
CA GLN A 55 5.20 27.74 -13.87
C GLN A 55 6.64 28.22 -14.17
N LYS A 56 7.35 28.76 -13.17
CA LYS A 56 8.65 29.42 -13.38
C LYS A 56 9.86 28.54 -13.06
N SER A 57 9.67 27.42 -12.36
CA SER A 57 10.79 26.56 -11.94
C SER A 57 10.47 25.07 -12.04
N ALA A 58 11.41 24.33 -12.64
CA ALA A 58 11.35 22.87 -12.78
C ALA A 58 11.22 22.14 -11.44
N SER A 59 11.73 22.73 -10.34
CA SER A 59 11.62 22.13 -9.01
C SER A 59 10.17 21.97 -8.55
N TYR A 60 9.29 22.93 -8.85
CA TYR A 60 7.88 22.82 -8.49
C TYR A 60 7.18 21.69 -9.25
N LEU A 61 7.55 21.44 -10.51
CA LEU A 61 7.01 20.33 -11.31
C LEU A 61 7.45 18.97 -10.75
N ILE A 62 8.71 18.85 -10.33
CA ILE A 62 9.23 17.61 -9.71
C ILE A 62 8.50 17.32 -8.40
N ILE A 63 8.38 18.31 -7.52
CA ILE A 63 7.69 18.14 -6.23
C ILE A 63 6.20 17.84 -6.44
N LEU A 64 5.56 18.49 -7.43
CA LEU A 64 4.17 18.22 -7.77
C LEU A 64 3.98 16.78 -8.25
N ASN A 65 4.84 16.30 -9.15
CA ASN A 65 4.77 14.93 -9.64
C ASN A 65 4.96 13.91 -8.52
N LEU A 66 5.92 14.14 -7.62
CA LEU A 66 6.14 13.30 -6.45
C LEU A 66 4.89 13.26 -5.55
N ALA A 67 4.32 14.43 -5.22
CA ALA A 67 3.13 14.50 -4.37
C ALA A 67 1.89 13.84 -5.01
N VAL A 68 1.73 13.94 -6.33
CA VAL A 68 0.66 13.25 -7.06
C VAL A 68 0.87 11.73 -7.02
N ALA A 69 2.10 11.25 -7.25
CA ALA A 69 2.42 9.84 -7.19
C ALA A 69 2.13 9.26 -5.78
N ASP A 70 2.58 9.95 -4.73
CA ASP A 70 2.36 9.52 -3.34
C ASP A 70 0.88 9.54 -2.97
N PHE A 71 0.12 10.55 -3.41
CA PHE A 71 -1.32 10.60 -3.18
C PHE A 71 -2.06 9.43 -3.85
N LEU A 72 -1.72 9.09 -5.09
CA LEU A 72 -2.30 7.95 -5.81
C LEU A 72 -1.93 6.61 -5.16
N PHE A 73 -0.67 6.47 -4.74
CA PHE A 73 -0.21 5.27 -4.06
C PHE A 73 -0.93 5.06 -2.72
N LEU A 74 -0.99 6.10 -1.88
CA LEU A 74 -1.59 6.04 -0.56
C LEU A 74 -3.12 5.98 -0.55
N SER A 75 -3.78 6.41 -1.62
CA SER A 75 -5.22 6.18 -1.80
C SER A 75 -5.52 4.76 -2.30
N GLY A 76 -4.58 4.12 -3.01
CA GLY A 76 -4.66 2.73 -3.44
C GLY A 76 -4.40 1.70 -2.35
N THR A 77 -3.57 2.01 -1.35
CA THR A 77 -3.26 1.09 -0.24
C THR A 77 -4.47 0.59 0.57
N PRO A 78 -5.47 1.40 0.95
CA PRO A 78 -6.67 0.87 1.63
C PRO A 78 -7.52 -0.05 0.74
N LEU A 79 -7.50 0.11 -0.58
CA LEU A 79 -8.17 -0.81 -1.51
C LEU A 79 -7.47 -2.19 -1.50
N LEU A 80 -6.14 -2.19 -1.48
CA LEU A 80 -5.31 -3.40 -1.38
C LEU A 80 -5.52 -4.12 -0.06
N LEU A 81 -5.66 -3.35 1.02
CA LEU A 81 -6.00 -3.85 2.34
C LEU A 81 -7.34 -4.58 2.36
N TYR A 82 -8.36 -3.96 1.77
CA TYR A 82 -9.71 -4.51 1.68
C TYR A 82 -9.73 -5.84 0.91
N ASN A 83 -9.01 -5.92 -0.21
CA ASN A 83 -8.86 -7.17 -0.96
C ASN A 83 -8.14 -8.26 -0.14
N SER A 84 -7.15 -7.87 0.68
CA SER A 84 -6.41 -8.81 1.55
C SER A 84 -7.23 -9.35 2.72
N ILE A 85 -8.33 -8.67 3.08
CA ILE A 85 -9.23 -9.08 4.17
C ILE A 85 -10.38 -9.96 3.65
N LEU A 86 -10.88 -9.67 2.45
CA LEU A 86 -12.06 -10.35 1.90
C LEU A 86 -11.75 -11.53 0.98
N ASP A 87 -10.47 -11.81 0.71
CA ASP A 87 -10.00 -12.84 -0.23
C ASP A 87 -10.75 -12.86 -1.57
N SER A 88 -11.34 -11.72 -1.96
CA SER A 88 -12.20 -11.56 -3.13
C SER A 88 -12.06 -10.16 -3.69
N TRP A 89 -11.97 -10.07 -5.02
CA TRP A 89 -11.75 -8.81 -5.73
C TRP A 89 -13.07 -8.14 -6.11
N ASN A 90 -13.37 -6.99 -5.48
CA ASN A 90 -14.64 -6.27 -5.66
C ASN A 90 -14.52 -4.88 -6.32
N PHE A 91 -13.32 -4.45 -6.72
CA PHE A 91 -13.08 -3.09 -7.25
C PHE A 91 -13.14 -2.96 -8.78
N GLY A 92 -13.60 -4.00 -9.47
CA GLY A 92 -13.77 -4.01 -10.93
C GLY A 92 -12.49 -4.29 -11.73
N LEU A 93 -12.63 -4.45 -13.04
CA LEU A 93 -11.58 -4.99 -13.93
C LEU A 93 -10.39 -4.05 -14.12
N PHE A 94 -10.61 -2.73 -14.11
CA PHE A 94 -9.56 -1.73 -14.33
C PHE A 94 -8.50 -1.77 -13.23
N LEU A 95 -8.93 -1.66 -11.97
CA LEU A 95 -8.04 -1.76 -10.81
C LEU A 95 -7.41 -3.15 -10.69
N CYS A 96 -8.11 -4.21 -11.12
CA CYS A 96 -7.58 -5.57 -11.14
C CYS A 96 -6.36 -5.66 -12.06
N LYS A 97 -6.48 -5.15 -13.29
CA LYS A 97 -5.37 -5.12 -14.25
C LYS A 97 -4.21 -4.26 -13.77
N ALA A 98 -4.50 -3.12 -13.15
CA ALA A 98 -3.46 -2.26 -12.57
C ALA A 98 -2.69 -2.99 -11.45
N PHE A 99 -3.40 -3.65 -10.53
CA PHE A 99 -2.80 -4.44 -9.45
C PHE A 99 -1.98 -5.61 -10.00
N LEU A 100 -2.53 -6.37 -10.95
CA LEU A 100 -1.84 -7.51 -11.54
C LEU A 100 -0.58 -7.07 -12.30
N SER A 101 -0.65 -5.95 -13.03
CA SER A 101 0.49 -5.36 -13.73
C SER A 101 1.59 -4.95 -12.74
N GLY A 102 1.23 -4.34 -11.61
CA GLY A 102 2.19 -3.97 -10.57
C GLY A 102 2.89 -5.20 -9.98
N ASN A 103 2.14 -6.25 -9.67
CA ASN A 103 2.72 -7.49 -9.16
C ASN A 103 3.56 -8.23 -10.21
N ALA A 104 3.13 -8.24 -11.47
CA ALA A 104 3.84 -8.92 -12.56
C ALA A 104 5.25 -8.34 -12.78
N VAL A 105 5.42 -7.02 -12.66
CA VAL A 105 6.74 -6.37 -12.71
C VAL A 105 7.62 -6.85 -11.54
N ASN A 106 7.03 -7.10 -10.38
CA ASN A 106 7.73 -7.64 -9.20
C ASN A 106 8.14 -9.11 -9.35
N TYR A 107 7.45 -9.90 -10.18
CA TYR A 107 7.78 -11.31 -10.47
C TYR A 107 8.82 -11.49 -11.58
N LEU A 108 9.11 -10.44 -12.35
CA LEU A 108 10.07 -10.46 -13.46
C LEU A 108 11.47 -9.96 -13.05
N ASN A 109 11.69 -9.69 -11.77
CA ASN A 109 12.97 -9.27 -11.18
C ASN A 109 13.52 -10.34 -10.24
#